data_AF-A0A7C5X8K7-F1
#
_entry.id   AF-A0A7C5X8K7-F1
#
_cell.length_a   1.000
_cell.length_b   1.000
_cell.length_c   1.000
_cell.angle_alpha   90.00
_cell.angle_beta   90.00
_cell.angle_gamma   90.00
#
_symmetry.space_group_name_H-M   'P 1'
#
loop_
_entity.id
_entity.type
_entity.pdbx_description
1 polymer ?
#
loop_
_entity_poly.entity_id
_entity_poly.type
_entity_poly.pdbx_seq_one_letter_code
_entity_poly.pdbx_strand_id
1 'polypeptide(L)'
;MVLTSHKIVITIDGPAGSGKSTVGKILAEKLNLEHLSSGKLYRTIAYLKERFGLEEAIKLLDKIEIKNGEIFFEAENIDDKISSEEIGKIASDISKIRSVRDKVNEIQKKLAKESKKGIVVDGRDEGTQVFPEAPVKIFLTAS
;
A
#
# COMPACT_ATOMS: atom_id res chain seq x y z
N MET A 1 6.40 22.73 -26.45
CA MET A 1 7.16 21.86 -25.55
C MET A 1 6.16 20.96 -24.84
N VAL A 2 6.00 19.72 -25.29
CA VAL A 2 5.05 18.78 -24.68
C VAL A 2 5.72 18.28 -23.39
N LEU A 3 5.26 18.74 -22.24
CA LEU A 3 5.61 18.13 -20.95
C LEU A 3 5.03 16.71 -20.96
N THR A 4 5.80 15.73 -21.40
CA THR A 4 5.43 14.32 -21.27
C THR A 4 5.33 14.02 -19.78
N SER A 5 4.09 13.83 -19.31
CA SER A 5 3.71 13.49 -17.94
C SER A 5 4.49 12.27 -17.45
N HIS A 6 5.65 12.48 -16.82
CA HIS A 6 6.35 11.42 -16.12
C HIS A 6 5.54 11.08 -14.87
N LYS A 7 4.91 9.91 -14.86
CA LYS A 7 4.21 9.38 -13.69
C LYS A 7 5.25 9.19 -12.58
N ILE A 8 5.15 9.99 -11.53
CA ILE A 8 6.12 9.96 -10.43
C ILE A 8 5.72 8.89 -9.41
N VAL A 9 6.70 8.12 -8.92
CA VAL A 9 6.54 7.29 -7.73
C VAL A 9 7.37 7.91 -6.62
N ILE A 10 6.74 8.23 -5.50
CA ILE A 10 7.42 8.72 -4.29
C ILE A 10 7.27 7.64 -3.23
N THR A 11 8.37 7.19 -2.65
CA THR A 11 8.32 6.20 -1.55
C THR A 11 8.52 6.87 -0.19
N ILE A 12 7.81 6.36 0.82
CA ILE A 12 7.98 6.75 2.22
C ILE A 12 8.15 5.50 3.07
N ASP A 13 9.38 5.22 3.47
CA ASP A 13 9.77 4.08 4.28
C ASP A 13 9.94 4.45 5.76
N GLY A 14 9.81 3.48 6.66
CA GLY A 14 10.15 3.65 8.07
C GLY A 14 9.37 2.75 9.04
N PRO A 15 9.67 2.81 10.34
CA PRO A 15 9.08 1.91 11.34
C PRO A 15 7.58 2.17 11.54
N ALA A 16 6.87 1.18 12.10
CA ALA A 16 5.48 1.39 12.53
C ALA A 16 5.41 2.55 13.53
N GLY A 17 4.36 3.37 13.46
CA GLY A 17 4.18 4.50 14.36
C GLY A 17 4.92 5.80 13.99
N SER A 18 5.78 5.82 12.96
CA SER A 18 6.50 7.06 12.58
C SER A 18 5.66 8.12 11.84
N GLY A 19 4.36 7.88 11.63
CA GLY A 19 3.46 8.83 10.96
C GLY A 19 3.46 8.79 9.43
N LYS A 20 4.10 7.78 8.81
CA LYS A 20 4.29 7.66 7.34
C LYS A 20 3.01 7.79 6.54
N SER A 21 1.98 7.04 6.89
CA SER A 21 0.73 7.03 6.12
C SER A 21 -0.01 8.37 6.23
N THR A 22 0.12 9.07 7.37
CA THR A 22 -0.40 10.43 7.54
C THR A 22 0.35 11.42 6.64
N VAL A 23 1.68 11.41 6.70
CA VAL A 23 2.53 12.27 5.85
C VAL A 23 2.33 11.95 4.37
N GLY A 24 2.25 10.68 4.00
CA GLY A 24 2.04 10.20 2.64
C GLY A 24 0.70 10.64 2.07
N LYS A 25 -0.38 10.51 2.85
CA LYS A 25 -1.71 10.99 2.44
C LYS A 25 -1.70 12.50 2.20
N ILE A 26 -1.16 13.28 3.14
CA ILE A 26 -1.06 14.75 3.01
C ILE A 26 -0.19 15.14 1.80
N LEU A 27 0.92 14.44 1.58
CA LEU A 27 1.81 14.70 0.44
C LEU A 27 1.11 14.41 -0.88
N ALA A 28 0.42 13.27 -0.98
CA ALA A 28 -0.35 12.89 -2.16
C ALA A 28 -1.44 13.91 -2.48
N GLU A 29 -2.20 14.34 -1.49
CA GLU A 29 -3.23 15.38 -1.63
C GLU A 29 -2.64 16.70 -2.14
N LYS A 30 -1.54 17.18 -1.53
CA LYS A 30 -0.86 18.43 -1.92
C LYS A 30 -0.29 18.38 -3.34
N LEU A 31 0.16 17.21 -3.79
CA LEU A 31 0.74 17.01 -5.11
C LEU A 31 -0.28 16.52 -6.15
N ASN A 32 -1.54 16.31 -5.76
CA ASN A 32 -2.58 15.74 -6.62
C ASN A 32 -2.17 14.37 -7.20
N LEU A 33 -1.57 13.54 -6.35
CA LEU A 33 -1.15 12.17 -6.60
C LEU A 33 -2.08 11.20 -5.85
N GLU A 34 -2.03 9.94 -6.25
CA GLU A 34 -2.68 8.86 -5.49
C GLU A 34 -1.84 8.48 -4.26
N HIS A 35 -2.46 7.85 -3.27
CA HIS A 35 -1.79 7.36 -2.07
C HIS A 35 -2.06 5.88 -1.85
N LEU A 36 -1.03 5.10 -1.55
CA LEU A 36 -1.11 3.69 -1.23
C LEU A 36 -0.25 3.36 -0.01
N SER A 37 -0.85 2.67 0.97
CA SER A 37 -0.11 2.08 2.09
C SER A 37 -0.02 0.56 1.90
N SER A 38 1.19 0.02 1.75
CA SER A 38 1.37 -1.44 1.63
C SER A 38 0.90 -2.17 2.88
N GLY A 39 1.01 -1.53 4.05
CA GLY A 39 0.49 -2.03 5.31
C GLY A 39 -1.02 -2.32 5.28
N LYS A 40 -1.81 -1.51 4.55
CA LYS A 40 -3.23 -1.78 4.37
C LYS A 40 -3.46 -3.03 3.51
N LEU A 41 -2.66 -3.25 2.48
CA LEU A 41 -2.77 -4.46 1.64
C LEU A 41 -2.53 -5.74 2.44
N TYR A 42 -1.49 -5.77 3.28
CA TYR A 42 -1.25 -6.90 4.18
C TYR A 42 -2.41 -7.12 5.16
N ARG A 43 -2.98 -6.04 5.71
CA ARG A 43 -4.14 -6.12 6.61
C ARG A 43 -5.40 -6.59 5.89
N THR A 44 -5.59 -6.23 4.62
CA THR A 44 -6.67 -6.76 3.78
C THR A 44 -6.53 -8.27 3.57
N ILE A 45 -5.33 -8.78 3.26
CA ILE A 45 -5.12 -10.24 3.17
C ILE A 45 -5.39 -10.91 4.52
N ALA A 46 -4.94 -10.33 5.63
CA ALA A 46 -5.19 -10.86 6.97
C ALA A 46 -6.70 -10.94 7.28
N TYR A 47 -7.45 -9.90 6.95
CA TYR A 47 -8.90 -9.86 7.11
C TYR A 47 -9.63 -10.89 6.23
N LEU A 48 -9.24 -11.01 4.96
CA LEU A 48 -9.85 -11.97 4.02
C LEU A 48 -9.48 -13.42 4.36
N LYS A 49 -8.29 -13.66 4.90
CA LYS A 49 -7.80 -15.00 5.29
C LYS A 49 -8.75 -15.66 6.28
N GLU A 50 -9.29 -14.91 7.24
CA GLU A 50 -10.22 -15.45 8.26
C GLU A 50 -11.51 -15.99 7.64
N ARG A 51 -11.90 -15.48 6.45
CA ARG A 51 -13.16 -15.84 5.77
C ARG A 51 -12.98 -16.88 4.68
N PHE A 52 -11.87 -16.80 3.94
CA PHE A 52 -11.68 -17.56 2.70
C PHE A 52 -10.44 -18.46 2.72
N GLY A 53 -9.62 -18.41 3.79
CA GLY A 53 -8.31 -19.03 3.83
C GLY A 53 -7.24 -18.19 3.12
N LEU A 54 -5.96 -18.46 3.43
CA LEU A 54 -4.84 -17.62 2.98
C LEU A 54 -4.68 -17.62 1.46
N GLU A 55 -4.74 -18.78 0.81
CA GLU A 55 -4.53 -18.88 -0.64
C GLU A 55 -5.57 -18.10 -1.42
N GLU A 56 -6.83 -18.14 -0.99
CA GLU A 56 -7.90 -17.40 -1.64
C GLU A 56 -7.83 -15.91 -1.32
N ALA A 57 -7.49 -15.54 -0.07
CA ALA A 57 -7.28 -14.16 0.32
C ALA A 57 -6.22 -13.43 -0.54
N ILE A 58 -5.15 -14.13 -0.92
CA ILE A 58 -4.11 -13.60 -1.82
C ILE A 58 -4.71 -13.27 -3.20
N LYS A 59 -5.52 -14.16 -3.77
CA LYS A 59 -6.18 -13.94 -5.07
C LYS A 59 -7.22 -12.83 -5.02
N LEU A 60 -7.97 -12.76 -3.93
CA LEU A 60 -9.02 -11.74 -3.73
C LEU A 60 -8.45 -10.32 -3.66
N LEU A 61 -7.15 -10.15 -3.43
CA LEU A 61 -6.51 -8.83 -3.49
C LEU A 61 -6.61 -8.18 -4.88
N ASP A 62 -6.80 -8.94 -5.96
CA ASP A 62 -7.06 -8.38 -7.31
C ASP A 62 -8.42 -7.70 -7.43
N LYS A 63 -9.35 -7.99 -6.52
CA LYS A 63 -10.74 -7.51 -6.55
C LYS A 63 -10.96 -6.29 -5.65
N ILE A 64 -9.91 -5.78 -5.00
CA ILE A 64 -10.03 -4.58 -4.18
C ILE A 64 -10.06 -3.34 -5.07
N GLU A 65 -10.76 -2.31 -4.61
CA GLU A 65 -10.70 -0.97 -5.18
C GLU A 65 -10.06 -0.03 -4.17
N ILE A 66 -9.23 0.90 -4.64
CA ILE A 66 -8.62 1.92 -3.78
C ILE A 66 -9.14 3.28 -4.22
N LYS A 67 -9.81 3.98 -3.31
CA LYS A 67 -10.38 5.31 -3.55
C LYS A 67 -9.90 6.22 -2.43
N ASN A 68 -9.20 7.31 -2.78
CA ASN A 68 -8.65 8.27 -1.81
C ASN A 68 -7.82 7.63 -0.68
N GLY A 69 -7.14 6.52 -0.97
CA GLY A 69 -6.33 5.76 -0.01
C GLY A 69 -7.13 4.84 0.93
N GLU A 70 -8.43 4.72 0.76
CA GLU A 70 -9.31 3.76 1.45
C GLU A 70 -9.48 2.50 0.60
N ILE A 71 -9.59 1.34 1.27
CA ILE A 71 -9.76 0.06 0.59
C ILE A 71 -11.23 -0.36 0.59
N PHE A 72 -11.70 -0.74 -0.59
CA PHE A 72 -13.02 -1.31 -0.81
C PHE A 72 -12.90 -2.75 -1.29
N PHE A 73 -13.76 -3.63 -0.76
CA PHE A 73 -13.92 -5.01 -1.21
C PHE A 73 -15.41 -5.29 -1.37
N GLU A 74 -15.83 -5.81 -2.53
CA GLU A 74 -17.26 -6.01 -2.84
C GLU A 74 -18.12 -4.74 -2.64
N ALA A 75 -17.58 -3.59 -3.06
CA ALA A 75 -18.17 -2.26 -2.89
C ALA A 75 -18.33 -1.77 -1.43
N GLU A 76 -17.87 -2.51 -0.43
CA GLU A 76 -17.85 -2.11 0.97
C GLU A 76 -16.49 -1.50 1.35
N ASN A 77 -16.48 -0.35 2.04
CA ASN A 77 -15.26 0.18 2.66
C ASN A 77 -14.87 -0.72 3.85
N ILE A 78 -13.67 -1.27 3.82
CA ILE A 78 -13.17 -2.19 4.85
C ILE A 78 -12.10 -1.58 5.77
N ASP A 79 -11.78 -0.29 5.66
CA ASP A 79 -10.71 0.36 6.43
C ASP A 79 -10.87 0.14 7.95
N ASP A 80 -12.08 0.33 8.48
CA ASP A 80 -12.37 0.10 9.90
C ASP A 80 -12.12 -1.36 10.30
N LYS A 81 -12.46 -2.31 9.41
CA LYS A 81 -12.33 -3.75 9.65
C LYS A 81 -10.87 -4.21 9.63
N ILE A 82 -10.02 -3.52 8.87
CA ILE A 82 -8.59 -3.83 8.75
C ILE A 82 -7.72 -3.01 9.73
N SER A 83 -8.31 -2.08 10.47
CA SER A 83 -7.59 -1.16 11.37
C SER A 83 -7.20 -1.79 12.72
N SER A 84 -7.87 -2.87 13.14
CA SER A 84 -7.71 -3.45 14.48
C SER A 84 -6.29 -3.95 14.76
N GLU A 85 -5.92 -3.99 16.04
CA GLU A 85 -4.61 -4.47 16.48
C GLU A 85 -4.41 -5.96 16.15
N GLU A 86 -5.47 -6.76 16.29
CA GLU A 86 -5.49 -8.19 15.96
C GLU A 86 -5.17 -8.43 14.48
N ILE A 87 -5.84 -7.71 13.58
CA ILE A 87 -5.55 -7.78 12.13
C ILE A 87 -4.12 -7.29 11.85
N GLY A 88 -3.65 -6.27 12.57
CA GLY A 88 -2.26 -5.82 12.48
C GLY A 88 -1.23 -6.90 12.84
N LYS A 89 -1.49 -7.70 13.88
CA LYS A 89 -0.64 -8.84 14.28
C LYS A 89 -0.62 -9.92 13.21
N ILE A 90 -1.80 -10.32 12.72
CA ILE A 90 -1.91 -11.33 11.65
C ILE A 90 -1.20 -10.83 10.38
N ALA A 91 -1.40 -9.57 10.00
CA ALA A 91 -0.73 -8.94 8.85
C ALA A 91 0.81 -9.00 8.99
N SER A 92 1.33 -8.71 10.19
CA SER A 92 2.76 -8.81 10.48
C SER A 92 3.29 -10.24 10.30
N ASP A 93 2.52 -11.25 10.70
CA ASP A 93 2.94 -12.64 10.55
C ASP A 93 2.89 -13.12 9.10
N ILE A 94 1.81 -12.84 8.37
CA ILE A 94 1.69 -13.25 6.97
C ILE A 94 2.66 -12.49 6.05
N SER A 95 3.11 -11.28 6.42
CA SER A 95 4.12 -10.53 5.64
C SER A 95 5.48 -11.26 5.53
N LYS A 96 5.73 -12.23 6.43
CA LYS A 96 6.92 -13.10 6.38
C LYS A 96 6.81 -14.15 5.27
N ILE A 97 5.61 -14.42 4.77
CA ILE A 97 5.33 -15.40 3.71
C ILE A 97 5.64 -14.79 2.34
N ARG A 98 6.44 -15.48 1.53
CA ARG A 98 6.91 -14.98 0.23
C ARG A 98 5.76 -14.71 -0.74
N SER A 99 4.81 -15.64 -0.90
CA SER A 99 3.68 -15.48 -1.82
C SER A 99 2.80 -14.27 -1.48
N VAL A 100 2.67 -13.93 -0.19
CA VAL A 100 1.95 -12.75 0.27
C VAL A 100 2.69 -11.48 -0.16
N ARG A 101 4.01 -11.40 0.09
CA ARG A 101 4.82 -10.25 -0.34
C ARG A 101 4.82 -10.07 -1.85
N ASP A 102 4.97 -11.17 -2.58
CA ASP A 102 5.00 -11.14 -4.05
C ASP A 102 3.68 -10.57 -4.58
N LYS A 103 2.54 -10.98 -4.02
CA LYS A 103 1.24 -10.45 -4.43
C LYS A 103 1.05 -8.99 -4.03
N VAL A 104 1.43 -8.59 -2.81
CA VAL A 104 1.37 -7.19 -2.40
C VAL A 104 2.19 -6.33 -3.36
N ASN A 105 3.44 -6.71 -3.64
CA ASN A 105 4.33 -6.00 -4.56
C ASN A 105 3.77 -5.90 -5.99
N GLU A 106 3.12 -6.96 -6.47
CA GLU A 106 2.42 -6.96 -7.75
C GLU A 106 1.33 -5.89 -7.80
N ILE A 107 0.46 -5.85 -6.77
CA ILE A 107 -0.62 -4.85 -6.67
C ILE A 107 -0.06 -3.43 -6.59
N GLN A 108 0.98 -3.20 -5.80
CA GLN A 108 1.62 -1.88 -5.70
C GLN A 108 2.13 -1.40 -7.07
N LYS A 109 2.85 -2.26 -7.80
CA LYS A 109 3.39 -1.94 -9.13
C LYS A 109 2.28 -1.73 -10.17
N LYS A 110 1.22 -2.54 -10.11
CA LYS A 110 0.03 -2.38 -10.96
C LYS A 110 -0.60 -1.01 -10.76
N LEU A 111 -0.88 -0.62 -9.52
CA LEU A 111 -1.49 0.68 -9.18
C LEU A 111 -0.59 1.85 -9.59
N ALA A 112 0.72 1.77 -9.33
CA ALA A 112 1.67 2.79 -9.77
C ALA A 112 1.67 2.97 -11.29
N LYS A 113 1.56 1.87 -12.06
CA LYS A 113 1.49 1.89 -13.53
C LYS A 113 0.15 2.46 -14.03
N GLU A 114 -0.95 2.12 -13.38
CA GLU A 114 -2.30 2.55 -13.71
C GLU A 114 -2.56 4.01 -13.35
N SER A 115 -1.85 4.55 -12.35
CA SER A 115 -2.00 5.94 -11.92
C SER A 115 -1.82 6.93 -13.08
N LYS A 116 -2.66 7.95 -13.11
CA LYS A 116 -2.64 8.98 -14.18
C LYS A 116 -1.53 10.01 -13.97
N LYS A 117 -1.32 10.44 -12.73
CA LYS A 117 -0.38 11.51 -12.37
C LYS A 117 0.84 11.01 -11.60
N GLY A 118 0.74 9.85 -10.97
CA GLY A 118 1.75 9.31 -10.07
C GLY A 118 1.16 8.99 -8.70
N ILE A 119 1.98 8.37 -7.86
CA ILE A 119 1.56 7.78 -6.60
C ILE A 119 2.60 8.00 -5.50
N VAL A 120 2.12 8.24 -4.29
CA VAL A 120 2.91 8.16 -3.06
C VAL A 120 2.63 6.79 -2.44
N VAL A 121 3.70 6.04 -2.17
CA VAL A 121 3.63 4.70 -1.59
C VAL A 121 4.35 4.69 -0.25
N ASP A 122 3.66 4.29 0.83
CA ASP A 122 4.26 4.15 2.15
C ASP A 122 4.34 2.70 2.64
N GLY A 123 5.47 2.36 3.26
CA GLY A 123 5.77 1.01 3.71
C GLY A 123 7.07 0.90 4.50
N ARG A 124 7.75 -0.26 4.39
CA ARG A 124 9.02 -0.52 5.10
C ARG A 124 10.23 -0.60 4.17
N ASP A 125 10.03 -1.10 2.96
CA ASP A 125 11.06 -1.43 1.97
C ASP A 125 10.66 -1.00 0.55
N GLU A 126 9.77 0.00 0.43
CA GLU A 126 9.23 0.49 -0.84
C GLU A 126 10.33 1.07 -1.72
N GLY A 127 11.20 1.93 -1.19
CA GLY A 127 12.28 2.55 -1.95
C GLY A 127 13.47 1.62 -2.24
N THR A 128 13.56 0.48 -1.55
CA THR A 128 14.69 -0.45 -1.66
C THR A 128 14.37 -1.71 -2.46
N GLN A 129 13.16 -2.26 -2.34
CA GLN A 129 12.77 -3.55 -2.91
C GLN A 129 11.66 -3.42 -3.95
N VAL A 130 10.65 -2.58 -3.68
CA VAL A 130 9.45 -2.51 -4.53
C VAL A 130 9.64 -1.54 -5.70
N PHE A 131 10.17 -0.35 -5.41
CA PHE A 131 10.42 0.75 -6.34
C PHE A 131 11.87 1.27 -6.20
N PRO A 132 12.89 0.44 -6.52
CA PRO A 132 14.29 0.86 -6.46
C PRO A 132 14.62 2.01 -7.42
N GLU A 133 13.82 2.23 -8.45
CA GLU A 133 14.00 3.33 -9.42
C GLU A 133 13.15 4.57 -9.08
N ALA A 134 12.48 4.61 -7.91
CA ALA A 134 11.69 5.77 -7.52
C ALA A 134 12.59 7.02 -7.43
N PRO A 135 12.24 8.12 -8.11
CA PRO A 135 13.06 9.34 -8.13
C PRO A 135 13.12 10.07 -6.78
N VAL A 136 12.13 9.82 -5.91
CA VAL A 136 12.08 10.39 -4.54
C VAL A 136 11.84 9.24 -3.57
N LYS A 137 12.75 9.10 -2.61
CA LYS A 137 12.69 8.09 -1.54
C LYS A 137 12.90 8.79 -0.20
N ILE A 138 11.89 8.72 0.66
CA ILE A 138 11.88 9.35 1.98
C ILE A 138 11.94 8.25 3.02
N PHE A 139 12.78 8.41 4.04
CA PHE A 139 12.75 7.56 5.23
C PHE A 139 12.30 8.40 6.43
N LEU A 140 11.16 8.05 7.03
CA LEU A 140 10.55 8.79 8.13
C LEU A 140 10.67 8.01 9.44
N THR A 141 11.26 8.64 10.45
CA THR A 141 11.51 8.08 11.78
C THR A 141 11.05 9.04 12.88
N ALA A 142 10.82 8.50 14.09
CA ALA A 142 10.47 9.24 15.30
C ALA A 142 11.03 8.50 16.53
N SER A 143 11.26 9.22 17.64
CA SER A 143 11.82 8.70 18.91
C SER A 143 10.82 8.79 20.05
#